data_AF-A0A7J7QDA2-F1
#
_entry.id   AF-A0A7J7QDA2-F1
#
_cell.length_a   1.000
_cell.length_b   1.000
_cell.length_c   1.000
_cell.angle_alpha   90.00
_cell.angle_beta   90.00
_cell.angle_gamma   90.00
#
_symmetry.space_group_name_H-M   'P 1'
#
loop_
_entity.id
_entity.type
_entity.pdbx_description
1 polymer ?
#
loop_
_entity_poly.entity_id
_entity_poly.type
_entity_poly.pdbx_seq_one_letter_code
_entity_poly.pdbx_strand_id
1 'polypeptide(L)'
;MYQAQPSITDGLSQQQLLQLMMLADRFEVPKVQAAVAAAFAAFPNEQLEWDIAMQILNLPPSCAQQPEFSELQELAAQLLLQQLGDLEEVWSEEQLLQQLLQLPYAAMKQLLQHPDMCVAAENTVVYTIERWYDARSPERQSRTSSSCGS
;
A
#
# COMPACT_ATOMS: atom_id res chain seq x y z
N MET A 1 -4.94 37.78 16.85
CA MET A 1 -3.66 37.10 16.60
C MET A 1 -3.79 35.67 17.10
N TYR A 2 -4.39 34.76 16.30
CA TYR A 2 -4.44 33.35 16.67
C TYR A 2 -3.03 32.79 16.54
N GLN A 3 -2.44 32.42 17.68
CA GLN A 3 -1.11 31.83 17.75
C GLN A 3 -1.13 30.53 16.94
N ALA A 4 -0.19 30.43 15.98
CA ALA A 4 0.11 29.18 15.30
C ALA A 4 0.37 28.12 16.38
N GLN A 5 -0.53 27.14 16.48
CA GLN A 5 -0.33 26.00 17.36
C GLN A 5 0.97 25.32 16.94
N PRO A 6 1.88 24.99 17.87
CA PRO A 6 3.04 24.18 17.52
C PRO A 6 2.51 22.88 16.94
N SER A 7 2.85 22.62 15.68
CA SER A 7 2.57 21.39 14.97
C SER A 7 3.07 20.25 15.84
N ILE A 8 2.17 19.50 16.46
CA ILE A 8 2.52 18.31 17.29
C ILE A 8 3.33 17.30 16.46
N THR A 9 3.31 17.48 15.14
CA THR A 9 3.94 16.69 14.11
C THR A 9 5.32 17.20 13.66
N ASP A 10 5.81 18.33 14.17
CA ASP A 10 7.13 18.87 13.80
C ASP A 10 8.26 17.91 14.24
N GLY A 11 8.94 17.32 13.26
CA GLY A 11 10.04 16.37 13.48
C GLY A 11 9.63 14.91 13.65
N LEU A 12 8.35 14.54 13.46
CA LEU A 12 7.94 13.13 13.45
C LEU A 12 8.24 12.47 12.10
N SER A 13 8.75 11.23 12.16
CA SER A 13 8.92 10.38 10.97
C SER A 13 7.58 9.94 10.38
N GLN A 14 7.54 9.60 9.08
CA GLN A 14 6.34 9.11 8.39
C GLN A 14 5.70 7.92 9.12
N GLN A 15 6.51 7.00 9.67
CA GLN A 15 6.04 5.87 10.48
C GLN A 15 5.34 6.32 11.77
N GLN A 16 5.91 7.30 12.47
CA GLN A 16 5.33 7.84 13.71
C GLN A 16 4.02 8.58 13.44
N LEU A 17 3.92 9.28 12.30
CA LEU A 17 2.67 9.92 11.88
C LEU A 17 1.57 8.89 11.62
N LEU A 18 1.88 7.77 10.93
CA LEU A 18 0.93 6.66 10.74
C LEU A 18 0.48 6.06 12.09
N GLN A 19 1.41 5.81 13.02
CA GLN A 19 1.06 5.28 14.34
C GLN A 19 0.19 6.25 15.14
N LEU A 20 0.51 7.54 15.07
CA LEU A 20 -0.22 8.60 15.75
C LEU A 20 -1.62 8.78 15.16
N MET A 21 -1.78 8.57 13.85
CA MET A 21 -3.09 8.50 13.19
C MET A 21 -3.89 7.28 13.66
N MET A 22 -3.30 6.08 13.69
CA MET A 22 -4.01 4.87 14.18
C MET A 22 -4.48 5.05 15.64
N LEU A 23 -3.68 5.73 16.46
CA LEU A 23 -4.07 6.10 17.82
C LEU A 23 -5.17 7.17 17.82
N ALA A 24 -5.03 8.22 17.02
CA ALA A 24 -6.03 9.29 16.94
C ALA A 24 -7.40 8.80 16.45
N ASP A 25 -7.42 7.85 15.52
CA ASP A 25 -8.62 7.13 15.08
C ASP A 25 -9.25 6.35 16.24
N ARG A 26 -8.46 5.54 16.95
CA ARG A 26 -8.93 4.77 18.10
C ARG A 26 -9.48 5.62 19.24
N PHE A 27 -8.97 6.84 19.41
CA PHE A 27 -9.40 7.78 20.45
C PHE A 27 -10.35 8.86 19.92
N GLU A 28 -10.77 8.80 18.65
CA GLU A 28 -11.66 9.74 17.99
C GLU A 28 -11.27 11.22 18.20
N VAL A 29 -9.98 11.54 17.97
CA VAL A 29 -9.45 12.91 18.16
C VAL A 29 -9.24 13.60 16.80
N PRO A 30 -10.26 14.30 16.26
CA PRO A 30 -10.21 14.85 14.89
C PRO A 30 -9.15 15.94 14.71
N LYS A 31 -8.80 16.67 15.78
CA LYS A 31 -7.73 17.68 15.73
C LYS A 31 -6.37 17.08 15.41
N VAL A 32 -6.12 15.87 15.89
CA VAL A 32 -4.85 15.17 15.67
C VAL A 32 -4.85 14.53 14.28
N GLN A 33 -5.98 14.00 13.81
CA GLN A 33 -6.13 13.50 12.44
C GLN A 33 -5.84 14.60 11.41
N ALA A 34 -6.44 15.79 11.58
CA ALA A 34 -6.19 16.93 10.71
C ALA A 34 -4.71 17.39 10.75
N ALA A 35 -4.07 17.36 11.93
CA ALA A 35 -2.66 17.69 12.07
C ALA A 35 -1.74 16.66 11.39
N VAL A 36 -2.08 15.37 11.46
CA VAL A 36 -1.35 14.30 10.78
C VAL A 36 -1.53 14.40 9.27
N ALA A 37 -2.74 14.61 8.78
CA ALA A 37 -2.99 14.79 7.35
C ALA A 37 -2.27 16.03 6.81
N ALA A 38 -2.31 17.16 7.54
CA ALA A 38 -1.56 18.35 7.17
C ALA A 38 -0.04 18.12 7.18
N ALA A 39 0.47 17.32 8.12
CA ALA A 39 1.88 16.93 8.15
C ALA A 39 2.23 16.07 6.93
N PHE A 40 1.38 15.11 6.57
CA PHE A 40 1.55 14.29 5.37
C PHE A 40 1.51 15.10 4.08
N ALA A 41 0.57 16.05 3.96
CA ALA A 41 0.48 16.98 2.83
C ALA A 41 1.70 17.92 2.72
N ALA A 42 2.43 18.14 3.81
CA ALA A 42 3.66 18.92 3.80
C ALA A 42 4.87 18.12 3.29
N PHE A 43 4.81 16.80 3.20
CA PHE A 43 5.86 15.99 2.58
C PHE A 43 5.67 15.97 1.07
N PRO A 44 6.74 16.21 0.28
CA PRO A 44 6.66 16.08 -1.18
C PRO A 44 6.40 14.62 -1.56
N ASN A 45 5.45 14.41 -2.47
CA ASN A 45 4.97 13.11 -2.94
C ASN A 45 6.07 12.15 -3.42
N GLU A 46 7.22 12.68 -3.85
CA GLU A 46 8.40 11.93 -4.32
C GLU A 46 9.20 11.26 -3.19
N GLN A 47 8.93 11.59 -1.91
CA GLN A 47 9.63 11.03 -0.76
C GLN A 47 8.79 9.99 0.01
N LEU A 48 7.63 9.58 -0.52
CA LEU A 48 6.85 8.54 0.13
C LEU A 48 7.56 7.20 -0.06
N GLU A 49 8.02 6.61 1.04
CA GLU A 49 8.67 5.31 1.01
C GLU A 49 7.67 4.21 0.65
N TRP A 50 8.14 3.17 -0.07
CA TRP A 50 7.32 2.02 -0.47
C TRP A 50 6.60 1.37 0.71
N ASP A 51 7.30 1.16 1.83
CA ASP A 51 6.73 0.57 3.04
C ASP A 51 5.63 1.42 3.66
N ILE A 52 5.70 2.75 3.50
CA ILE A 52 4.68 3.69 3.98
C ILE A 52 3.48 3.66 3.06
N ALA A 53 3.69 3.66 1.73
CA ALA A 53 2.62 3.50 0.75
C ALA A 53 1.82 2.20 0.99
N MET A 54 2.51 1.09 1.26
CA MET A 54 1.86 -0.19 1.55
C MET A 54 1.06 -0.16 2.84
N GLN A 55 1.53 0.56 3.86
CA GLN A 55 0.78 0.75 5.10
C GLN A 55 -0.45 1.64 4.90
N ILE A 56 -0.33 2.71 4.10
CA ILE A 56 -1.45 3.60 3.74
C ILE A 56 -2.55 2.82 2.99
N LEU A 57 -2.17 1.98 2.03
CA LEU A 57 -3.12 1.15 1.29
C LEU A 57 -3.76 0.06 2.15
N ASN A 58 -3.10 -0.35 3.25
CA ASN A 58 -3.61 -1.36 4.18
C ASN A 58 -4.29 -0.74 5.42
N LEU A 59 -4.62 0.56 5.38
CA LEU A 59 -5.25 1.22 6.52
C LEU A 59 -6.66 0.69 6.80
N PRO A 60 -7.10 0.72 8.07
CA PRO A 60 -8.47 0.39 8.44
C PRO A 60 -9.49 1.26 7.69
N PRO A 61 -10.69 0.74 7.40
CA PRO A 61 -11.73 1.48 6.69
C PRO A 61 -12.15 2.76 7.43
N SER A 62 -12.03 2.80 8.76
CA SER A 62 -12.28 3.98 9.59
C SER A 62 -11.41 5.18 9.18
N CYS A 63 -10.14 4.93 8.87
CA CYS A 63 -9.21 5.95 8.40
C CYS A 63 -9.38 6.24 6.90
N ALA A 64 -9.66 5.21 6.09
CA ALA A 64 -9.86 5.36 4.65
C ALA A 64 -11.09 6.20 4.26
N GLN A 65 -12.08 6.30 5.15
CA GLN A 65 -13.31 7.09 4.93
C GLN A 65 -13.11 8.59 5.17
N GLN A 66 -11.95 9.00 5.69
CA GLN A 66 -11.64 10.39 5.96
C GLN A 66 -11.16 11.07 4.67
N PRO A 67 -11.75 12.22 4.28
CA PRO A 67 -11.40 12.91 3.04
C PRO A 67 -9.96 13.42 3.03
N GLU A 68 -9.36 13.68 4.19
CA GLU A 68 -7.98 14.15 4.29
C GLU A 68 -6.95 13.06 3.89
N PHE A 69 -7.39 11.81 3.78
CA PHE A 69 -6.53 10.67 3.46
C PHE A 69 -6.82 10.06 2.08
N SER A 70 -7.87 10.52 1.38
CA SER A 70 -8.12 10.07 0.01
C SER A 70 -6.98 10.48 -0.91
N GLU A 71 -6.46 11.70 -0.75
CA GLU A 71 -5.30 12.18 -1.54
C GLU A 71 -4.06 11.32 -1.28
N LEU A 72 -3.80 10.92 -0.03
CA LEU A 72 -2.67 10.05 0.31
C LEU A 72 -2.84 8.63 -0.24
N GLN A 73 -4.06 8.10 -0.23
CA GLN A 73 -4.34 6.80 -0.84
C GLN A 73 -4.16 6.83 -2.36
N GLU A 74 -4.61 7.89 -3.03
CA GLU A 74 -4.40 8.07 -4.46
C GLU A 74 -2.91 8.17 -4.79
N LEU A 75 -2.12 8.88 -3.97
CA LEU A 75 -0.67 8.95 -4.14
C LEU A 75 0.01 7.59 -3.94
N ALA A 76 -0.36 6.86 -2.90
CA ALA A 76 0.15 5.51 -2.67
C ALA A 76 -0.23 4.54 -3.81
N ALA A 77 -1.43 4.69 -4.37
CA ALA A 77 -1.88 3.93 -5.53
C ALA A 77 -1.09 4.30 -6.80
N GLN A 78 -0.81 5.59 -7.02
CA GLN A 78 0.01 6.06 -8.14
C GLN A 78 1.43 5.51 -8.07
N LEU A 79 2.07 5.52 -6.90
CA LEU A 79 3.40 4.93 -6.72
C LEU A 79 3.41 3.42 -7.01
N LEU A 80 2.35 2.73 -6.57
CA LEU A 80 2.16 1.31 -6.86
C LEU A 80 2.00 1.04 -8.36
N LEU A 81 1.29 1.90 -9.10
CA LEU A 81 1.18 1.77 -10.57
C LEU A 81 2.47 2.14 -11.29
N GLN A 82 3.21 3.13 -10.80
CA GLN A 82 4.49 3.48 -11.41
C GLN A 82 5.50 2.34 -11.32
N GLN A 83 5.48 1.55 -10.24
CA GLN A 83 6.40 0.43 -10.07
C GLN A 83 5.86 -0.90 -10.60
N LEU A 84 4.56 -1.17 -10.47
CA LEU A 84 3.95 -2.47 -10.76
C LEU A 84 2.80 -2.40 -11.77
N GLY A 85 2.56 -1.24 -12.38
CA GLY A 85 1.46 -1.03 -13.31
C GLY A 85 1.65 -1.72 -14.66
N ASP A 86 2.88 -2.06 -15.05
CA ASP A 86 3.18 -2.90 -16.21
C ASP A 86 3.50 -4.32 -15.74
N LEU A 87 2.51 -5.22 -15.84
CA LEU A 87 2.70 -6.60 -15.38
C LEU A 87 3.72 -7.37 -16.23
N GLU A 88 3.89 -7.04 -17.52
CA GLU A 88 4.84 -7.75 -18.39
C GLU A 88 6.30 -7.42 -17.99
N GLU A 89 6.55 -6.16 -17.64
CA GLU A 89 7.84 -5.72 -17.07
C GLU A 89 8.09 -6.37 -15.70
N VAL A 90 7.07 -6.39 -14.84
CA VAL A 90 7.16 -7.03 -13.52
C VAL A 90 7.48 -8.53 -13.63
N TRP A 91 6.90 -9.24 -14.60
CA TRP A 91 7.20 -10.65 -14.85
C TRP A 91 8.60 -10.87 -15.44
N SER A 92 9.16 -9.85 -16.09
CA SER A 92 10.50 -9.88 -16.66
C SER A 92 11.59 -9.56 -15.64
N GLU A 93 11.27 -8.79 -14.59
CA GLU A 93 12.20 -8.42 -13.51
C GLU A 93 11.96 -9.17 -12.21
N GLU A 94 12.93 -9.96 -11.77
CA GLU A 94 12.80 -10.79 -10.57
C GLU A 94 12.57 -9.97 -9.27
N GLN A 95 13.13 -8.75 -9.20
CA GLN A 95 12.96 -7.87 -8.04
C GLN A 95 11.53 -7.33 -7.93
N LEU A 96 10.97 -6.85 -9.04
CA LEU A 96 9.59 -6.38 -9.10
C LEU A 96 8.60 -7.54 -8.88
N LEU A 97 8.91 -8.72 -9.43
CA LEU A 97 8.11 -9.91 -9.20
C LEU A 97 8.03 -10.27 -7.71
N GLN A 98 9.16 -10.26 -6.99
CA GLN A 98 9.16 -10.50 -5.54
C GLN A 98 8.32 -9.46 -4.79
N GLN A 99 8.42 -8.18 -5.16
CA GLN A 99 7.61 -7.11 -4.58
C GLN A 99 6.11 -7.34 -4.83
N LEU A 100 5.74 -7.70 -6.06
CA LEU A 100 4.36 -8.00 -6.42
C LEU A 100 3.81 -9.18 -5.60
N LEU A 101 4.58 -10.25 -5.45
CA LEU A 101 4.16 -11.44 -4.69
C LEU A 101 4.02 -11.16 -3.18
N GLN A 102 4.75 -10.18 -2.65
CA GLN A 102 4.66 -9.75 -1.25
C GLN A 102 3.55 -8.73 -0.98
N LEU A 103 2.89 -8.19 -2.02
CA LEU A 103 1.86 -7.15 -1.86
C LEU A 103 0.74 -7.58 -0.90
N PRO A 104 0.29 -6.72 0.03
CA PRO A 104 -0.91 -6.96 0.82
C PRO A 104 -2.16 -7.02 -0.07
N TYR A 105 -3.22 -7.71 0.39
CA TYR A 105 -4.47 -7.86 -0.37
C TYR A 105 -5.07 -6.52 -0.79
N ALA A 106 -5.05 -5.51 0.08
CA ALA A 106 -5.60 -4.20 -0.23
C ALA A 106 -4.84 -3.51 -1.38
N ALA A 107 -3.50 -3.61 -1.40
CA ALA A 107 -2.67 -3.07 -2.48
C ALA A 107 -2.85 -3.84 -3.79
N MET A 108 -2.91 -5.18 -3.74
CA MET A 108 -3.19 -6.01 -4.91
C MET A 108 -4.56 -5.70 -5.50
N LYS A 109 -5.58 -5.55 -4.65
CA LYS A 109 -6.93 -5.16 -5.08
C LYS A 109 -6.92 -3.78 -5.74
N GLN A 110 -6.23 -2.80 -5.16
CA GLN A 110 -6.09 -1.46 -5.74
C GLN A 110 -5.39 -1.49 -7.09
N LEU A 111 -4.30 -2.27 -7.23
CA LEU A 111 -3.61 -2.46 -8.51
C LEU A 111 -4.57 -2.93 -9.61
N LEU A 112 -5.29 -4.01 -9.32
CA LEU A 112 -6.16 -4.70 -10.27
C LEU A 112 -7.44 -3.93 -10.59
N GLN A 113 -7.86 -3.03 -9.71
CA GLN A 113 -9.04 -2.18 -9.90
C GLN A 113 -8.70 -0.86 -10.58
N HIS A 114 -7.42 -0.52 -10.73
CA HIS A 114 -7.02 0.75 -11.29
C HIS A 114 -7.20 0.77 -12.81
N PRO A 115 -7.84 1.81 -13.39
CA PRO A 115 -8.10 1.88 -14.82
C PRO A 115 -6.83 1.98 -15.68
N ASP A 116 -5.75 2.54 -15.12
CA ASP A 116 -4.48 2.75 -15.82
C ASP A 116 -3.51 1.55 -15.74
N MET A 117 -3.96 0.39 -15.24
CA MET A 117 -3.12 -0.81 -15.22
C MET A 117 -2.83 -1.25 -16.67
N CYS A 118 -1.55 -1.29 -17.03
CA CYS A 118 -1.11 -1.71 -18.35
C CYS A 118 -0.95 -3.24 -18.35
N VAL A 119 -1.86 -3.92 -19.03
CA VAL A 119 -1.79 -5.37 -19.25
C VAL A 119 -1.97 -5.69 -20.71
N ALA A 120 -1.00 -6.39 -21.28
CA ALA A 120 -1.04 -6.83 -22.67
C ALA A 120 -2.16 -7.87 -22.91
N ALA A 121 -2.55 -8.62 -21.87
CA ALA A 121 -3.64 -9.59 -21.94
C ALA A 121 -4.31 -9.80 -20.56
N GLU A 122 -5.63 -10.04 -20.57
CA GLU A 122 -6.41 -10.42 -19.38
C GLU A 122 -5.88 -11.71 -18.72
N ASN A 123 -5.27 -12.60 -19.52
CA ASN A 123 -4.66 -13.84 -19.02
C ASN A 123 -3.48 -13.56 -18.06
N THR A 124 -2.72 -12.50 -18.29
CA THR A 124 -1.60 -12.09 -17.43
C THR A 124 -2.11 -11.69 -16.04
N VAL A 125 -3.28 -11.05 -15.98
CA VAL A 125 -3.94 -10.66 -14.72
C VAL A 125 -4.31 -11.89 -13.89
N VAL A 126 -5.00 -12.86 -14.51
CA VAL A 126 -5.44 -14.09 -13.82
C VAL A 126 -4.24 -14.90 -13.34
N TYR A 127 -3.22 -15.04 -14.19
CA TYR A 127 -1.97 -15.73 -13.83
C TYR A 127 -1.25 -15.03 -12.66
N THR A 128 -1.24 -13.69 -12.66
CA THR A 128 -0.65 -12.90 -11.57
C THR A 128 -1.36 -13.14 -10.24
N ILE A 129 -2.69 -13.18 -10.25
CA ILE A 129 -3.50 -13.48 -9.05
C ILE A 129 -3.21 -14.89 -8.53
N GLU A 130 -3.17 -15.89 -9.41
CA GLU A 130 -2.88 -17.29 -9.03
C GLU A 130 -1.50 -17.41 -8.37
N ARG A 131 -0.49 -16.80 -9.00
CA ARG A 131 0.90 -16.83 -8.52
C ARG A 131 1.07 -16.10 -7.19
N TRP A 132 0.43 -14.95 -7.04
CA TRP A 132 0.39 -14.21 -5.78
C TRP A 132 -0.29 -15.01 -4.67
N TYR A 133 -1.40 -15.68 -4.97
CA TYR A 133 -2.12 -16.51 -4.00
C TYR A 133 -1.29 -17.73 -3.56
N ASP A 134 -0.64 -18.41 -4.50
CA ASP A 134 0.20 -19.57 -4.22
C ASP A 134 1.45 -19.18 -3.42
N ALA A 135 2.07 -18.03 -3.71
CA ALA A 135 3.24 -17.54 -2.97
C ALA A 135 2.95 -17.27 -1.48
N ARG A 136 1.68 -17.00 -1.14
CA ARG A 136 1.23 -16.72 0.23
C ARG A 136 0.61 -17.93 0.94
N SER A 137 0.48 -19.05 0.24
CA SER A 137 -0.08 -20.29 0.76
C SER A 137 1.06 -21.28 1.09
N PRO A 138 1.58 -21.29 2.34
CA PRO A 138 2.67 -22.19 2.72
C PRO A 138 2.32 -23.69 2.58
N GLU A 139 1.03 -24.04 2.43
CA GLU A 139 0.55 -25.43 2.38
C GLU A 139 0.68 -26.13 1.02
N ARG A 140 1.02 -25.42 -0.07
CA ARG A 140 1.19 -26.04 -1.42
C ARG A 140 2.62 -26.40 -1.78
N GLN A 141 3.63 -25.77 -1.16
CA GLN A 141 5.04 -26.11 -1.42
C GLN A 141 5.44 -27.48 -0.86
N SER A 142 4.69 -28.02 0.11
CA SER A 142 4.95 -29.34 0.73
C SER A 142 4.24 -30.51 0.04
N ARG A 143 3.38 -30.28 -0.97
CA ARG A 143 2.67 -31.38 -1.68
C ARG A 143 3.33 -31.84 -2.97
N THR A 144 4.27 -31.09 -3.54
CA THR A 144 4.99 -31.51 -4.75
C THR A 144 6.25 -32.34 -4.47
N SER A 145 6.75 -32.37 -3.22
CA SER A 145 7.92 -33.17 -2.84
C SER A 145 7.58 -34.59 -2.33
N SER A 146 6.30 -34.93 -2.15
CA SER A 146 5.89 -36.24 -1.58
C SER A 146 5.26 -37.22 -2.58
N SER A 147 5.22 -36.90 -3.88
CA SER A 147 4.64 -37.79 -4.92
C SER A 147 5.72 -38.45 -5.81
N CYS A 148 6.80 -38.94 -5.20
CA CYS A 148 7.75 -39.86 -5.84
C CYS A 148 8.37 -40.76 -4.76
N GLY A 149 7.67 -41.81 -4.38
CA GLY A 149 8.19 -42.76 -3.41
C GLY A 149 7.15 -43.67 -2.76
N SER A 150 6.60 -44.61 -3.53
CA SER A 150 6.40 -46.03 -3.17
C SER A 150 5.79 -46.77 -4.35
#